data_AF-A0A8S9YE02-F1
#
_entry.id   AF-A0A8S9YE02-F1
#
_cell.length_a   1.000
_cell.length_b   1.000
_cell.length_c   1.000
_cell.angle_alpha   90.00
_cell.angle_beta   90.00
_cell.angle_gamma   90.00
#
_symmetry.space_group_name_H-M   'P 1'
#
loop_
_entity.id
_entity.type
_entity.pdbx_description
1 polymer ?
#
loop_
_entity_poly.entity_id
_entity_poly.type
_entity_poly.pdbx_seq_one_letter_code
_entity_poly.pdbx_strand_id
1 'polypeptide(L)'
;MIFYRWKPPLKLSDCSAEYLTLCPVDYKLLRTQKSNKSKEVDPEEEQRLWQCLGVVRLTREENPEMPVQNPFYTNSVPALHSRRELRRMRRSERESKLEKWYDMPKPNVTEEEREDLEVIRLRRAIASDTHVKRSDTKFKYYQASPALVQGVVVDDPGSFYDRIPRKQRGKTIVDELLANADLMKKHRKRYAQIERATAEKRAALRRQRQQQLKRIRNKGGKKQSTVLVQDKPNSRV
;
A
#
# COMPACT_ATOMS: atom_id res chain seq x y z
N MET A 1 -50.19 -32.35 -25.26
CA MET A 1 -50.01 -31.00 -24.69
C MET A 1 -49.16 -31.13 -23.43
N ILE A 2 -47.86 -30.84 -23.52
CA ILE A 2 -46.90 -31.07 -22.43
C ILE A 2 -46.87 -29.82 -21.55
N PHE A 3 -47.39 -29.92 -20.32
CA PHE A 3 -47.32 -28.84 -19.34
C PHE A 3 -45.97 -28.87 -18.62
N TYR A 4 -45.11 -27.88 -18.90
CA TYR A 4 -43.87 -27.67 -18.14
C TYR A 4 -44.19 -27.02 -16.80
N ARG A 5 -44.18 -27.81 -15.72
CA ARG A 5 -44.29 -27.29 -14.36
C ARG A 5 -42.90 -26.82 -13.90
N TRP A 6 -42.66 -25.51 -13.96
CA TRP A 6 -41.42 -24.90 -13.49
C TRP A 6 -41.21 -25.17 -11.98
N LYS A 7 -40.02 -25.67 -11.61
CA LYS A 7 -39.59 -25.84 -10.22
C LYS A 7 -38.42 -24.89 -9.96
N PRO A 8 -38.50 -23.99 -8.96
CA PRO A 8 -37.39 -23.12 -8.61
C PRO A 8 -36.21 -23.93 -8.05
N PRO A 9 -34.96 -23.45 -8.21
CA PRO A 9 -33.74 -24.17 -7.85
C PRO A 9 -33.46 -24.27 -6.34
N LEU A 10 -34.38 -23.82 -5.48
CA LEU A 10 -34.24 -23.82 -4.02
C LEU A 10 -35.49 -24.45 -3.38
N LYS A 11 -35.29 -25.43 -2.49
CA LYS A 11 -36.37 -25.95 -1.64
C LYS A 11 -36.65 -24.90 -0.56
N LEU A 12 -37.78 -24.20 -0.65
CA LEU A 12 -38.24 -23.22 0.34
C LEU A 12 -38.61 -23.84 1.72
N SER A 13 -38.23 -25.11 1.99
CA SER A 13 -38.43 -25.76 3.28
C SER A 13 -37.44 -25.32 4.36
N ASP A 14 -36.35 -24.65 3.97
CA ASP A 14 -35.25 -24.33 4.90
C ASP A 14 -35.13 -22.81 5.18
N CYS A 15 -36.17 -22.03 4.89
CA CYS A 15 -36.42 -20.81 5.64
C CYS A 15 -36.98 -21.24 6.99
N SER A 16 -36.08 -21.55 7.91
CA SER A 16 -36.39 -22.01 9.26
C SER A 16 -37.50 -21.15 9.88
N ALA A 17 -38.47 -21.80 10.52
CA ALA A 17 -39.56 -21.16 11.26
C ALA A 17 -39.07 -20.15 12.32
N GLU A 18 -37.78 -20.19 12.69
CA GLU A 18 -37.11 -19.22 13.56
C GLU A 18 -36.92 -17.83 12.94
N TYR A 19 -36.90 -17.72 11.60
CA TYR A 19 -36.79 -16.42 10.93
C TYR A 19 -38.11 -15.62 11.01
N LEU A 20 -39.23 -16.30 11.24
CA LEU A 20 -40.56 -15.70 11.35
C LEU A 20 -40.94 -15.29 12.79
N THR A 21 -40.20 -15.71 13.81
CA THR A 21 -40.47 -15.36 15.21
C THR A 21 -39.86 -14.03 15.65
N LEU A 22 -38.94 -13.47 14.87
CA LEU A 22 -38.26 -12.20 15.15
C LEU A 22 -38.72 -11.04 14.28
N CYS A 23 -39.76 -11.26 13.47
CA CYS A 23 -40.37 -10.19 12.70
C CYS A 23 -41.49 -9.53 13.53
N PRO A 24 -41.44 -8.20 13.75
CA PRO A 24 -42.39 -7.48 14.60
C PRO A 24 -43.79 -7.31 13.98
N VAL A 25 -44.04 -7.92 12.81
CA VAL A 25 -45.30 -7.79 12.07
C VAL A 25 -46.06 -9.09 12.17
N ASP A 26 -47.25 -9.04 12.78
CA ASP A 26 -48.14 -10.20 12.92
C ASP A 26 -48.67 -10.67 11.55
N TYR A 27 -48.04 -11.69 10.97
CA TYR A 27 -48.37 -12.21 9.63
C TYR A 27 -49.76 -12.84 9.52
N LYS A 28 -50.45 -13.09 10.65
CA LYS A 28 -51.88 -13.47 10.64
C LYS A 28 -52.77 -12.38 10.02
N LEU A 29 -52.34 -11.12 10.07
CA LEU A 29 -53.03 -9.98 9.46
C LEU A 29 -52.88 -9.92 7.93
N LEU A 30 -51.86 -10.59 7.39
CA LEU A 30 -51.61 -10.68 5.94
C LEU A 30 -52.31 -11.86 5.28
N ARG A 31 -52.94 -12.74 6.07
CA ARG A 31 -53.78 -13.80 5.53
C ARG A 31 -55.12 -13.17 5.13
N THR A 32 -55.24 -12.82 3.85
CA THR A 32 -56.49 -12.31 3.27
C THR A 32 -57.62 -13.30 3.51
N GLN A 33 -58.58 -12.93 4.36
CA GLN A 33 -59.80 -13.71 4.66
C GLN A 33 -60.78 -13.80 3.47
N LYS A 34 -60.38 -13.31 2.29
CA LYS A 34 -61.23 -13.27 1.10
C LYS A 34 -60.99 -14.50 0.25
N SER A 35 -62.09 -15.15 -0.12
CA SER A 35 -62.20 -16.27 -1.05
C SER A 35 -61.47 -15.95 -2.37
N ASN A 36 -60.60 -16.86 -2.84
CA ASN A 36 -59.92 -16.81 -4.14
C ASN A 36 -60.89 -17.09 -5.31
N LYS A 37 -62.01 -16.39 -5.38
CA LYS A 37 -62.85 -16.36 -6.58
C LYS A 37 -62.32 -15.23 -7.46
N SER A 38 -61.76 -15.58 -8.62
CA SER A 38 -61.51 -14.61 -9.68
C SER A 38 -62.87 -14.04 -10.10
N LYS A 39 -63.13 -12.78 -9.76
CA LYS A 39 -64.23 -12.04 -10.38
C LYS A 39 -63.75 -11.72 -11.79
N GLU A 40 -64.58 -11.95 -12.81
CA GLU A 40 -64.36 -11.35 -14.12
C GLU A 40 -64.43 -9.83 -13.91
N VAL A 41 -63.32 -9.15 -14.14
CA VAL A 41 -63.21 -7.70 -13.97
C VAL A 41 -63.31 -7.09 -15.36
N ASP A 42 -64.17 -6.09 -15.51
CA ASP A 42 -64.31 -5.39 -16.78
C ASP A 42 -62.99 -4.69 -17.15
N PRO A 43 -62.57 -4.77 -18.42
CA PRO A 43 -61.28 -4.26 -18.86
C PRO A 43 -61.13 -2.74 -18.64
N GLU A 44 -62.23 -1.99 -18.63
CA GLU A 44 -62.25 -0.56 -18.34
C GLU A 44 -62.04 -0.26 -16.85
N GLU A 45 -62.58 -1.08 -15.95
CA GLU A 45 -62.38 -0.93 -14.50
C GLU A 45 -60.95 -1.29 -14.11
N GLU A 46 -60.38 -2.32 -14.72
CA GLU A 46 -58.96 -2.62 -14.58
C GLU A 46 -58.11 -1.43 -15.05
N GLN A 47 -58.35 -0.91 -16.25
CA GLN A 47 -57.62 0.25 -16.76
C GLN A 47 -57.72 1.48 -15.85
N ARG A 48 -58.90 1.74 -15.26
CA ARG A 48 -59.10 2.82 -14.30
C ARG A 48 -58.34 2.59 -13.00
N LEU A 49 -58.35 1.36 -12.48
CA LEU A 49 -57.57 0.99 -11.29
C LEU A 49 -56.06 1.14 -11.53
N TRP A 50 -55.58 0.75 -12.71
CA TRP A 50 -54.19 0.91 -13.12
C TRP A 50 -53.80 2.40 -13.29
N GLN A 51 -54.70 3.24 -13.80
CA GLN A 51 -54.49 4.69 -13.86
C GLN A 51 -54.38 5.32 -12.46
N CYS A 52 -55.22 4.89 -11.51
CA CYS A 52 -55.19 5.40 -10.14
C CYS A 52 -53.96 4.94 -9.34
N LEU A 53 -53.36 3.80 -9.68
CA LEU A 53 -52.17 3.25 -9.01
C LEU A 53 -50.85 3.92 -9.41
N GLY A 54 -50.89 5.01 -10.19
CA GLY A 54 -49.77 5.93 -10.35
C GLY A 54 -48.59 5.42 -11.17
N VAL A 55 -48.71 4.24 -11.79
CA VAL A 55 -47.72 3.71 -12.73
C VAL A 55 -48.30 3.82 -14.13
N VAL A 56 -48.17 5.02 -14.72
CA VAL A 56 -47.75 5.28 -16.11
C VAL A 56 -47.83 6.80 -16.30
N ARG A 57 -46.67 7.45 -16.36
CA ARG A 57 -46.54 8.74 -17.06
C ARG A 57 -46.13 8.42 -18.49
N LEU A 58 -46.98 8.80 -19.45
CA LEU A 58 -46.59 8.90 -20.86
C LEU A 58 -46.19 10.36 -21.12
N THR A 59 -45.13 10.53 -21.92
CA THR A 59 -44.49 11.78 -22.35
C THR A 59 -43.48 12.41 -21.37
N ARG A 60 -42.19 12.10 -21.57
CA ARG A 60 -41.21 12.99 -22.19
C ARG A 60 -39.90 12.20 -22.31
N GLU A 61 -39.24 12.32 -23.45
CA GLU A 61 -37.96 11.66 -23.74
C GLU A 61 -36.94 11.95 -22.63
N GLU A 62 -36.61 10.94 -21.83
CA GLU A 62 -35.47 10.98 -20.91
C GLU A 62 -34.47 9.91 -21.37
N ASN A 63 -33.23 10.36 -21.55
CA ASN A 63 -32.09 9.61 -22.06
C ASN A 63 -31.91 8.25 -21.34
N PRO A 64 -31.66 7.14 -22.06
CA PRO A 64 -31.60 5.79 -21.51
C PRO A 64 -30.35 5.48 -20.64
N GLU A 65 -29.49 6.47 -20.35
CA GLU A 65 -28.21 6.23 -19.66
C GLU A 65 -28.20 6.57 -18.16
N MET A 66 -29.28 7.12 -17.61
CA MET A 66 -29.35 7.36 -16.18
C MET A 66 -30.05 6.17 -15.50
N PRO A 67 -29.37 5.39 -14.63
CA PRO A 67 -30.07 4.42 -13.81
C PRO A 67 -30.99 5.19 -12.87
N VAL A 68 -32.29 5.23 -13.20
CA VAL A 68 -33.33 5.82 -12.36
C VAL A 68 -33.41 4.98 -11.08
N GLN A 69 -32.67 5.42 -10.08
CA GLN A 69 -32.63 4.85 -8.76
C GLN A 69 -34.00 5.06 -8.10
N ASN A 70 -34.75 3.97 -7.99
CA ASN A 70 -36.09 3.97 -7.41
C ASN A 70 -36.01 4.42 -5.93
N PRO A 71 -36.57 5.60 -5.54
CA PRO A 71 -36.28 6.26 -4.25
C PRO A 71 -36.73 5.46 -3.02
N PHE A 72 -37.61 4.47 -3.19
CA PHE A 72 -38.09 3.59 -2.13
C PHE A 72 -37.14 2.42 -1.81
N TYR A 73 -36.25 2.04 -2.74
CA TYR A 73 -35.42 0.84 -2.62
C TYR A 73 -33.92 1.12 -2.58
N THR A 74 -33.48 2.38 -2.73
CA THR A 74 -32.06 2.72 -2.78
C THR A 74 -31.41 2.82 -1.40
N ASN A 75 -32.21 2.89 -0.34
CA ASN A 75 -31.73 2.97 1.05
C ASN A 75 -32.03 1.69 1.86
N SER A 76 -32.51 0.62 1.22
CA SER A 76 -32.95 -0.57 1.94
C SER A 76 -31.74 -1.40 2.39
N VAL A 77 -31.47 -1.31 3.70
CA VAL A 77 -30.74 -2.25 4.58
C VAL A 77 -29.47 -2.87 3.96
N PRO A 78 -28.27 -2.60 4.52
CA PRO A 78 -27.04 -3.22 4.02
C PRO A 78 -27.22 -4.74 3.94
N ALA A 79 -26.68 -5.35 2.89
CA ALA A 79 -26.78 -6.79 2.66
C ALA A 79 -26.43 -7.55 3.95
N LEU A 80 -27.30 -8.47 4.36
CA LEU A 80 -27.09 -9.31 5.53
C LEU A 80 -25.84 -10.18 5.32
N HIS A 81 -24.71 -9.74 5.85
CA HIS A 81 -23.46 -10.49 5.78
C HIS A 81 -23.54 -11.76 6.62
N SER A 82 -23.02 -12.86 6.09
CA SER A 82 -22.91 -14.11 6.85
C SER A 82 -22.03 -13.91 8.10
N ARG A 83 -22.22 -14.72 9.16
CA ARG A 83 -21.35 -14.65 10.37
C ARG A 83 -19.86 -14.78 10.05
N ARG A 84 -19.52 -15.52 8.99
CA ARG A 84 -18.13 -15.71 8.52
C ARG A 84 -17.60 -14.44 7.85
N GLU A 85 -18.42 -13.80 7.04
CA GLU A 85 -18.08 -12.54 6.35
C GLU A 85 -17.88 -11.40 7.35
N LEU A 86 -18.78 -11.24 8.33
CA LEU A 86 -18.61 -10.27 9.42
C LEU A 86 -17.30 -10.50 10.20
N ARG A 87 -16.92 -11.76 10.45
CA ARG A 87 -15.62 -12.08 11.08
C ARG A 87 -14.44 -11.70 10.19
N ARG A 88 -14.55 -11.86 8.86
CA ARG A 88 -13.52 -11.46 7.91
C ARG A 88 -13.38 -9.93 7.86
N MET A 89 -14.49 -9.20 7.76
CA MET A 89 -14.50 -7.74 7.75
C MET A 89 -13.91 -7.14 9.02
N ARG A 90 -14.32 -7.65 10.20
CA ARG A 90 -13.71 -7.22 11.48
C ARG A 90 -12.21 -7.52 11.55
N ARG A 91 -11.77 -8.63 10.95
CA ARG A 91 -10.34 -8.95 10.90
C ARG A 91 -9.60 -7.99 9.98
N SER A 92 -10.12 -7.71 8.78
CA SER A 92 -9.50 -6.75 7.85
C SER A 92 -9.51 -5.32 8.40
N GLU A 93 -10.53 -4.92 9.16
CA GLU A 93 -10.57 -3.64 9.86
C GLU A 93 -9.48 -3.54 10.94
N ARG A 94 -9.31 -4.58 11.76
CA ARG A 94 -8.20 -4.64 12.73
C ARG A 94 -6.83 -4.78 12.07
N GLU A 95 -6.78 -5.42 10.91
CA GLU A 95 -5.55 -5.54 10.13
C GLU A 95 -5.21 -4.26 9.38
N SER A 96 -6.17 -3.38 9.09
CA SER A 96 -5.92 -2.09 8.43
C SER A 96 -5.70 -0.95 9.41
N LYS A 97 -6.20 -1.06 10.65
CA LYS A 97 -6.10 -0.03 11.68
C LYS A 97 -5.18 -0.44 12.83
N LEU A 98 -4.64 0.54 13.53
CA LEU A 98 -3.91 0.37 14.77
C LEU A 98 -4.81 0.65 15.97
N GLU A 99 -5.49 -0.38 16.46
CA GLU A 99 -6.44 -0.28 17.58
C GLU A 99 -5.83 0.36 18.84
N LYS A 100 -4.56 0.07 19.13
CA LYS A 100 -3.86 0.63 20.31
C LYS A 100 -3.41 2.08 20.16
N TRP A 101 -3.50 2.63 18.96
CA TRP A 101 -2.96 3.94 18.63
C TRP A 101 -3.92 4.69 17.72
N TYR A 102 -5.06 5.06 18.30
CA TYR A 102 -6.10 5.91 17.70
C TYR A 102 -6.56 5.45 16.30
N ASP A 103 -6.63 4.14 16.06
CA ASP A 103 -7.04 3.56 14.78
C ASP A 103 -6.26 4.08 13.57
N MET A 104 -4.98 4.41 13.76
CA MET A 104 -4.14 4.90 12.65
C MET A 104 -4.14 3.89 11.48
N PRO A 105 -4.31 4.35 10.23
CA PRO A 105 -4.30 3.48 9.07
C PRO A 105 -2.89 2.92 8.88
N LYS A 106 -2.80 1.65 8.49
CA LYS A 106 -1.52 1.05 8.13
C LYS A 106 -1.08 1.57 6.76
N PRO A 107 0.14 2.13 6.65
CA PRO A 107 0.58 2.76 5.41
C PRO A 107 0.90 1.71 4.34
N ASN A 108 0.51 2.01 3.11
CA ASN A 108 1.05 1.37 1.91
C ASN A 108 2.26 2.19 1.48
N VAL A 109 3.47 1.74 1.82
CA VAL A 109 4.70 2.51 1.58
C VAL A 109 4.89 2.77 0.10
N THR A 110 4.76 4.04 -0.30
CA THR A 110 5.08 4.51 -1.67
C THR A 110 6.59 4.70 -1.84
N GLU A 111 7.09 4.80 -3.07
CA GLU A 111 8.54 5.00 -3.29
C GLU A 111 9.01 6.37 -2.77
N GLU A 112 8.19 7.42 -2.93
CA GLU A 112 8.48 8.76 -2.37
C GLU A 112 8.59 8.73 -0.84
N GLU A 113 7.68 8.01 -0.17
CA GLU A 113 7.73 7.79 1.27
C GLU A 113 9.00 7.04 1.69
N ARG A 114 9.43 6.07 0.88
CA ARG A 114 10.63 5.31 1.16
C ARG A 114 11.89 6.18 1.08
N GLU A 115 11.99 7.06 0.09
CA GLU A 115 13.11 8.00 -0.03
C GLU A 115 13.18 8.93 1.19
N ASP A 116 12.05 9.50 1.61
CA ASP A 116 11.95 10.34 2.81
C ASP A 116 12.35 9.59 4.07
N LEU A 117 11.94 8.34 4.19
CA LEU A 117 12.30 7.47 5.30
C LEU A 117 13.81 7.15 5.34
N GLU A 118 14.42 6.94 4.19
CA GLU A 118 15.87 6.77 4.07
C GLU A 118 16.62 8.05 4.47
N VAL A 119 16.11 9.22 4.08
CA VAL A 119 16.62 10.53 4.53
C VAL A 119 16.55 10.67 6.05
N ILE A 120 15.42 10.34 6.67
CA ILE A 120 15.24 10.43 8.13
C ILE A 120 16.21 9.50 8.87
N ARG A 121 16.48 8.32 8.31
CA ARG A 121 17.49 7.38 8.83
C ARG A 121 18.89 7.97 8.77
N LEU A 122 19.20 8.64 7.66
CA LEU A 122 20.49 9.24 7.38
C LEU A 122 20.63 10.69 7.88
N ARG A 123 19.67 11.21 8.65
CA ARG A 123 19.65 12.60 9.16
C ARG A 123 20.96 13.06 9.80
N ARG A 124 21.69 12.15 10.45
CA ARG A 124 23.01 12.42 11.05
C ARG A 124 24.09 12.79 10.02
N ALA A 125 23.98 12.28 8.80
CA ALA A 125 24.91 12.63 7.72
C ALA A 125 24.55 13.98 7.08
N ILE A 126 23.29 14.38 7.15
CA ILE A 126 22.74 15.60 6.54
C ILE A 126 23.07 16.82 7.39
N ALA A 127 22.76 16.77 8.69
CA ALA A 127 23.08 17.86 9.60
C ALA A 127 24.54 17.77 10.07
N SER A 128 25.36 18.77 9.72
CA SER A 128 26.74 18.89 10.21
C SER A 128 26.80 19.36 11.66
N ASP A 129 25.83 20.18 12.07
CA ASP A 129 25.93 20.98 13.29
C ASP A 129 25.17 20.33 14.45
N THR A 130 24.11 19.57 14.15
CA THR A 130 23.30 18.90 15.16
C THR A 130 23.68 17.42 15.28
N HIS A 131 24.11 17.03 16.48
CA HIS A 131 24.41 15.64 16.79
C HIS A 131 23.14 14.91 17.20
N VAL A 132 22.56 14.16 16.26
CA VAL A 132 21.38 13.35 16.56
C VAL A 132 21.76 11.95 17.04
N LYS A 133 21.01 11.41 18.01
CA LYS A 133 21.16 10.04 18.49
C LYS A 133 21.10 9.06 17.31
N ARG A 134 22.03 8.12 17.28
CA ARG A 134 22.08 7.07 16.25
C ARG A 134 20.79 6.25 16.31
N SER A 135 20.15 6.06 15.16
CA SER A 135 19.05 5.11 15.07
C SER A 135 19.63 3.69 15.09
N ASP A 136 19.47 2.97 16.20
CA ASP A 136 19.88 1.55 16.32
C ASP A 136 18.92 0.60 15.61
N THR A 137 17.91 1.15 14.94
CA THR A 137 16.86 0.45 14.24
C THR A 137 17.40 -0.28 13.01
N LYS A 138 17.95 -1.48 13.23
CA LYS A 138 18.12 -2.53 12.20
C LYS A 138 16.77 -3.12 11.75
N PHE A 139 15.68 -2.71 12.36
CA PHE A 139 14.36 -3.28 12.16
C PHE A 139 13.67 -2.70 10.91
N LYS A 140 12.88 -3.58 10.28
CA LYS A 140 11.99 -3.44 9.11
C LYS A 140 10.95 -2.30 9.18
N TYR A 141 11.14 -1.27 10.00
CA TYR A 141 10.20 -0.15 10.15
C TYR A 141 10.14 0.77 8.93
N TYR A 142 11.04 0.61 7.96
CA TYR A 142 11.03 1.33 6.68
C TYR A 142 10.29 0.56 5.56
N GLN A 143 9.87 -0.68 5.82
CA GLN A 143 9.06 -1.48 4.89
C GLN A 143 7.72 -1.91 5.50
N ALA A 144 7.60 -1.93 6.84
CA ALA A 144 6.44 -2.48 7.52
C ALA A 144 6.30 -1.94 8.96
N SER A 145 6.57 -0.65 9.22
CA SER A 145 6.02 -0.06 10.45
C SER A 145 4.54 0.22 10.19
N PRO A 146 3.61 -0.44 10.89
CA PRO A 146 2.19 -0.27 10.64
C PRO A 146 1.68 1.14 10.97
N ALA A 147 2.50 2.05 11.54
CA ALA A 147 2.03 3.28 12.20
C ALA A 147 2.64 4.59 11.69
N LEU A 148 3.28 4.61 10.52
CA LEU A 148 3.87 5.85 10.01
C LEU A 148 2.88 6.58 9.10
N VAL A 149 2.44 7.75 9.55
CA VAL A 149 1.68 8.71 8.76
C VAL A 149 2.56 9.92 8.56
N GLN A 150 2.71 10.36 7.31
CA GLN A 150 3.34 11.62 6.99
C GLN A 150 2.40 12.76 7.41
N GLY A 151 2.92 13.68 8.22
CA GLY A 151 2.19 14.85 8.68
C GLY A 151 2.88 16.13 8.20
N VAL A 152 2.08 17.14 7.89
CA VAL A 152 2.59 18.49 7.61
C VAL A 152 2.47 19.32 8.88
N VAL A 153 3.53 20.03 9.24
CA VAL A 153 3.51 20.94 10.38
C VAL A 153 2.60 22.12 10.05
N VAL A 154 1.60 22.36 10.90
CA VAL A 154 0.74 23.54 10.83
C VAL A 154 1.42 24.66 11.59
N ASP A 155 1.60 25.81 10.95
CA ASP A 155 2.27 26.95 11.57
C ASP A 155 1.42 27.54 12.71
N ASP A 156 2.10 28.06 13.72
CA ASP A 156 1.47 28.84 14.78
C ASP A 156 1.10 30.25 14.27
N PRO A 157 -0.08 30.79 14.64
CA PRO A 157 -0.48 32.15 14.24
C PRO A 157 0.44 33.25 14.78
N GLY A 158 1.19 33.02 15.86
CA GLY A 158 2.05 34.00 16.51
C GLY A 158 3.46 34.16 15.90
N SER A 159 3.97 33.17 15.15
CA SER A 159 5.35 33.17 14.63
C SER A 159 5.42 33.42 13.11
N PHE A 160 5.02 34.63 12.69
CA PHE A 160 4.99 34.99 11.26
C PHE A 160 6.36 34.90 10.57
N TYR A 161 7.44 35.30 11.25
CA TYR A 161 8.75 35.44 10.63
C TYR A 161 9.57 34.14 10.62
N ASP A 162 9.29 33.23 11.54
CA ASP A 162 10.01 31.95 11.65
C ASP A 162 9.45 30.87 10.71
N ARG A 163 8.26 31.09 10.15
CA ARG A 163 7.59 30.10 9.30
C ARG A 163 8.18 30.04 7.89
N ILE A 164 8.11 28.85 7.31
CA ILE A 164 8.59 28.60 5.95
C ILE A 164 7.63 29.23 4.93
N PRO A 165 8.09 30.08 4.00
CA PRO A 165 7.25 30.67 2.98
C PRO A 165 6.70 29.59 2.04
N ARG A 166 5.50 29.80 1.49
CA ARG A 166 4.80 28.82 0.63
C ARG A 166 5.65 28.29 -0.53
N LYS A 167 6.56 29.11 -1.07
CA LYS A 167 7.43 28.74 -2.20
C LYS A 167 8.51 27.71 -1.83
N GLN A 168 8.90 27.65 -0.55
CA GLN A 168 9.93 26.73 -0.06
C GLN A 168 9.33 25.43 0.50
N ARG A 169 8.00 25.33 0.60
CA ARG A 169 7.32 24.12 1.06
C ARG A 169 7.27 23.11 -0.08
N GLY A 170 7.90 21.97 0.13
CA GLY A 170 7.88 20.85 -0.80
C GLY A 170 6.71 19.91 -0.50
N LYS A 171 6.53 18.91 -1.36
CA LYS A 171 5.61 17.79 -1.07
C LYS A 171 6.27 16.74 -0.18
N THR A 172 7.55 16.50 -0.39
CA THR A 172 8.38 15.51 0.31
C THR A 172 9.58 16.17 0.96
N ILE A 173 10.16 15.50 1.95
CA ILE A 173 11.35 16.00 2.65
C ILE A 173 12.55 16.07 1.69
N VAL A 174 12.66 15.09 0.80
CA VAL A 174 13.70 15.05 -0.25
C VAL A 174 13.62 16.27 -1.16
N ASP A 175 12.43 16.64 -1.62
CA ASP A 175 12.21 17.80 -2.50
C ASP A 175 12.64 19.11 -1.83
N GLU A 176 12.28 19.30 -0.56
CA GLU A 176 12.72 20.45 0.23
C GLU A 176 14.25 20.50 0.37
N LEU A 177 14.90 19.35 0.59
CA LEU A 177 16.36 19.30 0.68
C LEU A 177 17.03 19.64 -0.65
N LEU A 178 16.49 19.16 -1.77
CA LEU A 178 17.02 19.43 -3.11
C LEU A 178 16.84 20.89 -3.54
N ALA A 179 15.74 21.53 -3.14
CA ALA A 179 15.50 22.95 -3.40
C ALA A 179 16.52 23.87 -2.69
N ASN A 180 17.12 23.40 -1.60
CA ASN A 180 18.08 24.17 -0.80
C ASN A 180 19.49 24.21 -1.42
N ALA A 181 19.80 25.28 -2.14
CA ALA A 181 21.08 25.48 -2.84
C ALA A 181 22.32 25.39 -1.91
N ASP A 182 22.24 25.92 -0.70
CA ASP A 182 23.35 25.90 0.26
C ASP A 182 23.67 24.50 0.76
N LEU A 183 22.63 23.70 1.05
CA LEU A 183 22.78 22.30 1.40
C LEU A 183 23.43 21.55 0.23
N MET A 184 22.92 21.73 -0.99
CA MET A 184 23.48 21.10 -2.19
C MET A 184 24.95 21.46 -2.43
N LYS A 185 25.35 22.71 -2.19
CA LYS A 185 26.75 23.14 -2.26
C LYS A 185 27.62 22.40 -1.24
N LYS A 186 27.17 22.30 0.02
CA LYS A 186 27.88 21.56 1.08
C LYS A 186 28.00 20.07 0.75
N HIS A 187 26.91 19.45 0.29
CA HIS A 187 26.88 18.04 -0.10
C HIS A 187 27.80 17.74 -1.28
N ARG A 188 27.77 18.54 -2.36
CA ARG A 188 28.67 18.39 -3.51
C ARG A 188 30.14 18.46 -3.10
N LYS A 189 30.50 19.44 -2.25
CA LYS A 189 31.88 19.59 -1.75
C LYS A 189 32.31 18.36 -0.95
N ARG A 190 31.46 17.89 -0.03
CA ARG A 190 31.74 16.71 0.81
C ARG A 190 31.84 15.42 -0.02
N TYR A 191 30.95 15.26 -0.99
CA TYR A 191 30.97 14.12 -1.91
C TYR A 191 32.28 14.07 -2.70
N ALA A 192 32.69 15.17 -3.33
CA ALA A 192 33.95 15.24 -4.06
C ALA A 192 35.18 14.94 -3.17
N GLN A 193 35.16 15.35 -1.90
CA GLN A 193 36.21 14.98 -0.94
C GLN A 193 36.25 13.48 -0.65
N ILE A 194 35.07 12.86 -0.45
CA ILE A 194 34.96 11.41 -0.22
C ILE A 194 35.40 10.63 -1.45
N GLU A 195 35.01 11.06 -2.65
CA GLU A 195 35.44 10.43 -3.91
C GLU A 195 36.96 10.47 -4.08
N ARG A 196 37.59 11.61 -3.83
CA ARG A 196 39.06 11.73 -3.89
C ARG A 196 39.73 10.81 -2.86
N ALA A 197 39.30 10.86 -1.61
CA ALA A 197 39.86 10.03 -0.55
C ALA A 197 39.69 8.52 -0.81
N THR A 198 38.54 8.11 -1.36
CA THR A 198 38.28 6.71 -1.71
C THR A 198 39.09 6.27 -2.93
N ALA A 199 39.25 7.14 -3.94
CA ALA A 199 40.10 6.89 -5.11
C ALA A 199 41.57 6.75 -4.71
N GLU A 200 42.09 7.64 -3.86
CA GLU A 200 43.45 7.58 -3.32
C GLU A 200 43.68 6.29 -2.54
N LYS A 201 42.77 5.91 -1.64
CA LYS A 201 42.83 4.65 -0.89
C LYS A 201 42.85 3.45 -1.84
N ARG A 202 42.03 3.46 -2.89
CA ARG A 202 41.97 2.38 -3.89
C ARG A 202 43.27 2.31 -4.71
N ALA A 203 43.85 3.44 -5.08
CA ALA A 203 45.13 3.52 -5.78
C ALA A 203 46.29 3.03 -4.90
N ALA A 204 46.31 3.41 -3.62
CA ALA A 204 47.31 2.95 -2.66
C ALA A 204 47.29 1.43 -2.50
N LEU A 205 46.11 0.83 -2.33
CA LEU A 205 45.94 -0.63 -2.25
C LEU A 205 46.42 -1.34 -3.53
N ARG A 206 46.12 -0.77 -4.71
CA ARG A 206 46.61 -1.31 -6.00
C ARG A 206 48.13 -1.25 -6.08
N ARG A 207 48.76 -0.14 -5.70
CA ARG A 207 50.23 0.01 -5.68
C ARG A 207 50.87 -1.01 -4.74
N GLN A 208 50.32 -1.17 -3.53
CA GLN A 208 50.81 -2.15 -2.56
C GLN A 208 50.73 -3.59 -3.11
N ARG A 209 49.60 -3.95 -3.72
CA ARG A 209 49.41 -5.28 -4.34
C ARG A 209 50.40 -5.52 -5.48
N GLN A 210 50.63 -4.53 -6.33
CA GLN A 210 51.62 -4.60 -7.40
C GLN A 210 53.05 -4.76 -6.86
N GLN A 211 53.40 -4.03 -5.80
CA GLN A 211 54.71 -4.18 -5.15
C GLN A 211 54.88 -5.58 -4.54
N GLN A 212 53.86 -6.13 -3.89
CA GLN A 212 53.89 -7.51 -3.38
C GLN A 212 54.09 -8.54 -4.50
N LEU A 213 53.35 -8.41 -5.61
CA LEU A 213 53.50 -9.28 -6.79
C LEU A 213 54.92 -9.20 -7.37
N LYS A 214 55.48 -7.99 -7.50
CA LYS A 214 56.88 -7.80 -7.95
C LYS A 214 57.87 -8.49 -7.00
N ARG A 215 57.68 -8.38 -5.68
CA ARG A 215 58.55 -9.04 -4.68
C ARG A 215 58.47 -10.57 -4.79
N ILE A 216 57.28 -11.13 -4.97
CA ILE A 216 57.09 -12.58 -5.16
C ILE A 216 57.77 -13.05 -6.45
N ARG A 217 57.56 -12.35 -7.58
CA ARG A 217 58.21 -12.65 -8.86
C ARG A 217 59.73 -12.62 -8.75
N ASN A 218 60.27 -11.57 -8.13
CA ASN A 218 61.72 -11.43 -7.97
C ASN A 218 62.31 -12.48 -7.02
N LYS A 219 61.53 -12.99 -6.04
CA LYS A 219 61.95 -14.10 -5.14
C LYS A 219 61.96 -15.45 -5.87
N GLY A 220 61.02 -15.68 -6.80
CA GLY A 220 60.98 -16.89 -7.63
C GLY A 220 62.11 -17.00 -8.67
N GLY A 221 62.62 -15.87 -9.17
CA GLY A 221 63.77 -15.83 -10.10
C GLY A 221 65.15 -16.03 -9.45
N LYS A 222 65.24 -16.05 -8.11
CA LYS A 222 66.48 -16.31 -7.35
C LYS A 222 66.63 -17.76 -6.88
N LYS A 223 66.05 -18.74 -7.58
CA LYS A 223 66.48 -20.14 -7.41
C LYS A 223 67.89 -20.23 -7.99
N GLN A 224 68.87 -20.47 -7.12
CA GLN A 224 70.27 -20.63 -7.53
C GLN A 224 70.33 -21.66 -8.65
N SER A 225 70.94 -21.31 -9.78
CA SER A 225 71.36 -22.28 -10.78
C SER A 225 72.39 -23.17 -10.10
N THR A 226 71.98 -24.33 -9.60
CA THR A 226 72.91 -25.39 -9.22
C THR A 226 73.64 -25.78 -10.49
N VAL A 227 74.86 -25.27 -10.65
CA VAL A 227 75.76 -25.68 -11.73
C VAL A 227 76.10 -27.13 -11.43
N LEU A 228 75.48 -28.07 -12.15
CA LEU A 228 75.87 -29.48 -12.12
C LEU A 228 77.24 -29.57 -12.78
N VAL A 229 78.30 -29.61 -11.97
CA VAL A 229 79.64 -29.98 -12.42
C VAL A 229 79.58 -31.46 -12.78
N GLN A 230 79.76 -31.77 -14.07
CA GLN A 230 79.87 -33.15 -14.52
C GLN A 230 81.30 -33.63 -14.28
N ASP A 231 81.47 -34.55 -13.32
CA ASP A 231 82.74 -35.23 -13.10
C ASP A 231 83.00 -36.17 -14.29
N LYS A 232 84.05 -35.85 -15.06
CA LYS A 232 84.54 -36.76 -16.11
C LYS A 232 85.14 -38.01 -15.45
N PRO A 233 84.74 -39.23 -15.87
CA PRO A 233 85.37 -40.44 -15.35
C PRO A 233 86.83 -40.50 -15.81
N ASN A 234 87.73 -40.65 -14.83
CA ASN A 234 89.16 -40.77 -15.02
C ASN A 234 89.46 -42.15 -15.61
N SER A 235 89.67 -42.26 -16.92
CA SER A 235 90.16 -43.47 -17.56
C SER A 235 91.65 -43.62 -17.26
N ARG A 236 92.00 -44.47 -16.30
CA ARG A 236 93.35 -45.01 -16.15
C ARG A 236 93.37 -46.47 -16.65
N VAL A 237 94.30 -46.69 -17.57
CA VAL A 237 94.82 -47.97 -18.09
C VAL A 237 95.42 -48.79 -16.96
#